data_AF-A0A359DB10-F1
#
_entry.id   AF-A0A359DB10-F1
#
_cell.length_a   1.000
_cell.length_b   1.000
_cell.length_c   1.000
_cell.angle_alpha   90.00
_cell.angle_beta   90.00
_cell.angle_gamma   90.00
#
_symmetry.space_group_name_H-M   'P 1'
#
loop_
_entity.id
_entity.type
_entity.pdbx_description
1 polymer ?
#
loop_
_entity_poly.entity_id
_entity_poly.type
_entity_poly.pdbx_seq_one_letter_code
_entity_poly.pdbx_strand_id
1 'polypeptide(L)'
;PGEPLDELSKRYTGDLTWLGINADGDFFNHRSRMPLNYWAQATWLSGNTEQLEQTLIGDQRFASGSRNQDVNAWALDLGLRWNIDEQWRVGGAYARGSGGGDDDQSEQFMQTGLESNRSNFTGTNARLHRFGEAFRGELSNLQVATAFTSWQLRDDYDASLVYHRFWRVDDNQDIGESGIIAPLQAGEKEVGQELDLVVTKYFKQGLLPAAMSEHLDERSALVRFRGGVFKPGAAYGSGTDALMHRAFVDFIWRF
;
A
#
# COMPACT_ATOMS: atom_id res chain seq x y z
N PRO A 1 35.56 4.30 -12.39
CA PRO A 1 34.11 4.04 -12.51
C PRO A 1 33.82 2.58 -12.13
N GLY A 2 32.82 2.34 -11.27
CA GLY A 2 32.39 0.99 -10.89
C GLY A 2 31.54 0.31 -11.97
N GLU A 3 30.75 -0.68 -11.58
CA GLU A 3 29.86 -1.41 -12.50
C GLU A 3 28.62 -0.58 -12.87
N PRO A 4 28.10 -0.72 -14.12
CA PRO A 4 26.84 -0.09 -14.51
C PRO A 4 25.68 -0.75 -13.76
N LEU A 5 24.75 0.07 -13.27
CA LEU A 5 23.58 -0.37 -12.52
C LEU A 5 22.36 -0.51 -13.45
N ASP A 6 21.59 -1.57 -13.20
CA ASP A 6 20.31 -1.84 -13.86
C ASP A 6 19.16 -1.93 -12.83
N GLU A 7 17.98 -2.34 -13.28
CA GLU A 7 16.78 -2.47 -12.44
C GLU A 7 16.88 -3.63 -11.43
N LEU A 8 17.74 -4.63 -11.68
CA LEU A 8 17.92 -5.81 -10.82
C LEU A 8 19.09 -5.64 -9.83
N SER A 9 19.85 -4.56 -9.96
CA SER A 9 21.01 -4.27 -9.14
C SER A 9 20.58 -4.00 -7.70
N LYS A 10 21.16 -4.75 -6.75
CA LYS A 10 20.93 -4.55 -5.32
C LYS A 10 21.45 -3.16 -4.89
N ARG A 11 20.54 -2.31 -4.42
CA ARG A 11 20.86 -0.91 -4.07
C ARG A 11 21.24 -0.71 -2.60
N TYR A 12 20.93 -1.66 -1.73
CA TYR A 12 21.33 -1.62 -0.34
C TYR A 12 21.42 -3.01 0.29
N THR A 13 22.23 -3.11 1.34
CA THR A 13 22.26 -4.22 2.33
C THR A 13 21.83 -3.65 3.67
N GLY A 14 21.24 -4.47 4.55
CA GLY A 14 20.89 -3.97 5.87
C GLY A 14 20.44 -5.06 6.84
N ASP A 15 20.68 -4.79 8.12
CA ASP A 15 20.19 -5.56 9.25
C ASP A 15 19.15 -4.71 9.97
N LEU A 16 17.87 -5.04 9.75
CA LEU A 16 16.74 -4.23 10.14
C LEU A 16 15.79 -4.99 11.06
N THR A 17 15.29 -4.31 12.07
CA THR A 17 14.32 -4.85 13.04
C THR A 17 13.09 -3.95 13.09
N TRP A 18 11.92 -4.57 12.95
CA TRP A 18 10.63 -3.91 13.12
C TRP A 18 10.01 -4.33 14.46
N LEU A 19 9.69 -3.35 15.30
CA LEU A 19 8.93 -3.54 16.52
C LEU A 19 7.56 -2.88 16.36
N GLY A 20 6.49 -3.67 16.38
CA GLY A 20 5.13 -3.18 16.18
C GLY A 20 4.23 -3.41 17.39
N ILE A 21 3.38 -2.42 17.68
CA ILE A 21 2.20 -2.59 18.55
C ILE A 21 0.95 -2.32 17.74
N ASN A 22 -0.11 -3.11 17.96
CA ASN A 22 -1.38 -2.91 17.28
C ASN A 22 -2.57 -3.13 18.23
N ALA A 23 -3.68 -2.48 17.90
CA ALA A 23 -4.98 -2.66 18.50
C ALA A 23 -6.02 -2.82 17.39
N ASP A 24 -6.74 -3.94 17.42
CA ASP A 24 -7.77 -4.29 16.44
C ASP A 24 -9.12 -4.49 17.14
N GLY A 25 -10.12 -3.74 16.68
CA GLY A 25 -11.52 -3.91 17.00
C GLY A 25 -12.30 -4.41 15.79
N ASP A 26 -12.06 -5.64 15.34
CA ASP A 26 -12.75 -6.28 14.21
C ASP A 26 -12.60 -5.53 12.86
N PHE A 27 -11.55 -4.70 12.71
CA PHE A 27 -11.39 -3.86 11.52
C PHE A 27 -11.12 -4.65 10.25
N PHE A 28 -10.57 -5.85 10.32
CA PHE A 28 -10.44 -6.71 9.12
C PHE A 28 -11.52 -7.79 9.04
N ASN A 29 -12.44 -7.84 10.01
CA ASN A 29 -13.50 -8.83 10.07
C ASN A 29 -14.77 -8.35 9.34
N HIS A 30 -14.98 -8.86 8.12
CA HIS A 30 -16.16 -8.53 7.31
C HIS A 30 -17.50 -8.98 7.93
N ARG A 31 -17.48 -9.90 8.91
CA ARG A 31 -18.67 -10.40 9.61
C ARG A 31 -18.91 -9.71 10.96
N SER A 32 -18.17 -8.65 11.27
CA SER A 32 -18.34 -7.95 12.54
C SER A 32 -19.78 -7.45 12.71
N ARG A 33 -20.30 -7.62 13.92
CA ARG A 33 -21.59 -7.08 14.35
C ARG A 33 -21.45 -5.84 15.21
N MET A 34 -20.23 -5.39 15.47
CA MET A 34 -19.99 -4.15 16.19
C MET A 34 -20.44 -2.99 15.31
N PRO A 35 -21.10 -1.95 15.86
CA PRO A 35 -21.43 -0.77 15.08
C PRO A 35 -20.16 -0.05 14.61
N LEU A 36 -19.08 -0.08 15.40
CA LEU A 36 -17.83 0.60 15.09
C LEU A 36 -16.67 -0.40 15.13
N ASN A 37 -15.85 -0.40 14.10
CA ASN A 37 -14.60 -1.15 14.03
C ASN A 37 -13.42 -0.19 13.91
N TYR A 38 -12.26 -0.55 14.48
CA TYR A 38 -11.07 0.30 14.45
C TYR A 38 -9.78 -0.51 14.33
N TRP A 39 -8.78 0.10 13.73
CA TRP A 39 -7.41 -0.39 13.66
C TRP A 39 -6.48 0.72 14.08
N ALA A 40 -5.48 0.40 14.89
CA ALA A 40 -4.39 1.29 15.18
C ALA A 40 -3.10 0.49 15.31
N GLN A 41 -2.10 0.82 14.50
CA GLN A 41 -0.77 0.23 14.56
C GLN A 41 0.28 1.32 14.59
N ALA A 42 1.24 1.19 15.50
CA ALA A 42 2.50 1.93 15.46
C ALA A 42 3.64 0.93 15.29
N THR A 43 4.63 1.25 14.47
CA THR A 43 5.80 0.39 14.22
C THR A 43 7.05 1.22 14.20
N TRP A 44 8.05 0.81 14.96
CA TRP A 44 9.39 1.38 14.95
C TRP A 44 10.31 0.48 14.14
N LEU A 45 11.12 1.10 13.30
CA LEU A 45 12.15 0.46 12.50
C LEU A 45 13.50 0.94 13.00
N SER A 46 14.34 0.00 13.42
CA SER A 46 15.71 0.26 13.86
C SER A 46 16.67 -0.71 13.22
N GLY A 47 17.88 -0.26 12.92
CA GLY A 47 18.93 -1.11 12.37
C GLY A 47 19.89 -0.29 11.54
N ASN A 48 20.70 -0.92 10.70
CA ASN A 48 21.68 -0.23 9.88
C ASN A 48 21.55 -0.67 8.42
N THR A 49 21.79 0.25 7.51
CA THR A 49 21.84 -0.03 6.06
C THR A 49 23.16 0.42 5.49
N GLU A 50 23.64 -0.30 4.48
CA GLU A 50 24.72 0.13 3.60
C GLU A 50 24.09 0.43 2.23
N GLN A 51 23.97 1.72 1.93
CA GLN A 51 23.37 2.25 0.70
C GLN A 51 24.44 2.33 -0.39
N LEU A 52 24.11 1.90 -1.60
CA LEU A 52 25.00 2.03 -2.75
C LEU A 52 25.01 3.47 -3.25
N GLU A 53 26.18 4.11 -3.22
CA GLU A 53 26.38 5.42 -3.84
C GLU A 53 26.49 5.29 -5.35
N GLN A 54 25.89 6.24 -6.07
CA GLN A 54 25.79 6.22 -7.52
C GLN A 54 26.32 7.51 -8.13
N THR A 55 27.06 7.39 -9.22
CA THR A 55 27.45 8.53 -10.06
C THR A 55 26.84 8.38 -11.45
N LEU A 56 26.28 9.47 -11.97
CA LEU A 56 25.77 9.53 -13.34
C LEU A 56 26.92 9.86 -14.31
N ILE A 57 27.16 9.00 -15.31
CA ILE A 57 28.12 9.25 -16.38
C ILE A 57 27.38 9.11 -17.71
N GLY A 58 27.06 10.24 -18.36
CA GLY A 58 26.13 10.25 -19.49
C GLY A 58 24.72 9.88 -19.03
N ASP A 59 24.07 8.94 -19.72
CA ASP A 59 22.73 8.44 -19.39
C ASP A 59 22.76 7.15 -18.52
N GLN A 60 23.94 6.72 -18.07
CA GLN A 60 24.12 5.48 -17.29
C GLN A 60 24.55 5.78 -15.86
N ARG A 61 23.96 5.05 -14.90
CA ARG A 61 24.31 5.08 -13.48
C ARG A 61 25.39 4.05 -13.19
N PHE A 62 26.44 4.46 -12.52
CA PHE A 62 27.54 3.59 -12.09
C PHE A 62 27.65 3.57 -10.58
N ALA A 63 27.99 2.41 -10.00
CA ALA A 63 28.39 2.31 -8.61
C ALA A 63 29.64 3.17 -8.34
N SER A 64 29.59 4.02 -7.33
CA SER A 64 30.71 4.91 -6.95
C SER A 64 31.21 4.71 -5.52
N GLY A 65 30.47 3.99 -4.68
CA GLY A 65 30.84 3.72 -3.29
C GLY A 65 29.69 3.07 -2.53
N SER A 66 29.85 2.97 -1.21
CA SER A 66 28.77 2.62 -0.30
C SER A 66 28.82 3.52 0.93
N ARG A 67 27.65 3.76 1.52
CA ARG A 67 27.49 4.58 2.72
C ARG A 67 26.68 3.84 3.76
N ASN A 68 27.26 3.70 4.95
CA ASN A 68 26.55 3.15 6.10
C ASN A 68 25.66 4.23 6.72
N GLN A 69 24.42 3.87 7.04
CA GLN A 69 23.46 4.73 7.70
C GLN A 69 22.72 3.95 8.78
N ASP A 70 22.62 4.54 9.97
CA ASP A 70 21.76 4.03 11.03
C ASP A 70 20.31 4.40 10.68
N VAL A 71 19.39 3.44 10.78
CA VAL A 71 17.97 3.63 10.53
C VAL A 71 17.25 3.78 11.86
N ASN A 72 16.52 4.87 12.01
CA ASN A 72 15.58 5.09 13.10
C ASN A 72 14.31 5.74 12.55
N ALA A 73 13.35 4.90 12.19
CA ALA A 73 12.16 5.31 11.49
C ALA A 73 10.91 4.79 12.20
N TRP A 74 9.76 5.33 11.84
CA TRP A 74 8.48 4.91 12.41
C TRP A 74 7.36 4.98 11.38
N ALA A 75 6.35 4.15 11.59
CA ALA A 75 5.11 4.17 10.85
C ALA A 75 3.90 4.11 11.77
N LEU A 76 2.81 4.70 11.30
CA LEU A 76 1.50 4.72 11.94
C LEU A 76 0.45 4.37 10.89
N ASP A 77 -0.47 3.46 11.22
CA ASP A 77 -1.69 3.20 10.43
C ASP A 77 -2.89 3.18 11.37
N LEU A 78 -3.87 4.04 11.09
CA LEU A 78 -5.09 4.23 11.86
C LEU A 78 -6.30 4.05 10.93
N GLY A 79 -7.30 3.31 11.38
CA GLY A 79 -8.52 3.06 10.63
C GLY A 79 -9.75 3.10 11.53
N LEU A 80 -10.85 3.63 10.99
CA LEU A 80 -12.16 3.59 11.62
C LEU A 80 -13.22 3.24 10.58
N ARG A 81 -14.10 2.30 10.91
CA ARG A 81 -15.22 1.90 10.06
C ARG A 81 -16.51 1.85 10.86
N TRP A 82 -17.52 2.54 10.38
CA TRP A 82 -18.89 2.48 10.87
C TRP A 82 -19.69 1.50 10.02
N ASN A 83 -20.24 0.47 10.66
CA ASN A 83 -21.22 -0.44 10.08
C ASN A 83 -22.60 0.20 10.26
N ILE A 84 -23.11 0.85 9.21
CA ILE A 84 -24.37 1.60 9.22
C ILE A 84 -25.53 0.63 9.42
N ASP A 85 -25.50 -0.46 8.66
CA ASP A 85 -26.42 -1.60 8.76
C ASP A 85 -25.69 -2.90 8.37
N GLU A 86 -26.44 -3.98 8.11
CA GLU A 86 -25.87 -5.29 7.75
C GLU A 86 -25.12 -5.28 6.40
N GLN A 87 -25.44 -4.32 5.52
CA GLN A 87 -24.94 -4.25 4.14
C GLN A 87 -23.94 -3.10 3.96
N TRP A 88 -24.27 -1.92 4.46
CA TRP A 88 -23.53 -0.68 4.20
C TRP A 88 -22.53 -0.35 5.29
N ARG A 89 -21.32 0.02 4.86
CA ARG A 89 -20.26 0.49 5.73
C ARG A 89 -19.62 1.75 5.15
N VAL A 90 -19.14 2.61 6.02
CA VAL A 90 -18.36 3.79 5.67
C VAL A 90 -17.19 3.91 6.62
N GLY A 91 -16.06 4.40 6.15
CA GLY A 91 -14.91 4.56 7.01
C GLY A 91 -13.85 5.46 6.42
N GLY A 92 -12.82 5.66 7.22
CA GLY A 92 -11.64 6.40 6.85
C GLY A 92 -10.43 5.82 7.53
N ALA A 93 -9.27 6.10 6.95
CA ALA A 93 -8.01 5.66 7.49
C ALA A 93 -6.92 6.69 7.20
N TYR A 94 -5.91 6.72 8.06
CA TYR A 94 -4.75 7.57 7.93
C TYR A 94 -3.51 6.74 8.18
N ALA A 95 -2.55 6.79 7.26
CA ALA A 95 -1.27 6.15 7.43
C ALA A 95 -0.13 7.13 7.17
N ARG A 96 0.98 6.97 7.88
CA ARG A 96 2.21 7.71 7.66
C ARG A 96 3.41 6.83 7.97
N GLY A 97 4.29 6.64 7.00
CA GLY A 97 5.66 6.16 7.20
C GLY A 97 6.60 7.35 7.18
N SER A 98 7.53 7.43 8.13
CA SER A 98 8.55 8.48 8.15
C SER A 98 9.43 8.41 6.90
N GLY A 99 10.03 9.55 6.57
CA GLY A 99 10.91 9.75 5.43
C GLY A 99 11.88 10.89 5.77
N GLY A 100 13.01 10.94 5.08
CA GLY A 100 14.06 11.92 5.38
C GLY A 100 15.27 11.30 6.09
N GLY A 101 16.02 12.16 6.77
CA GLY A 101 17.28 11.82 7.42
C GLY A 101 18.44 12.67 6.90
N ASP A 102 19.64 12.40 7.40
CA ASP A 102 20.89 13.01 7.00
C ASP A 102 21.89 11.97 6.46
N ASP A 103 23.16 12.34 6.39
CA ASP A 103 24.20 11.49 5.82
C ASP A 103 24.46 10.23 6.65
N ASP A 104 24.30 10.30 7.97
CA ASP A 104 24.62 9.21 8.90
C ASP A 104 23.36 8.51 9.46
N GLN A 105 22.22 9.19 9.46
CA GLN A 105 20.96 8.68 10.00
C GLN A 105 19.81 8.76 8.98
N SER A 106 19.16 7.64 8.72
CA SER A 106 17.95 7.55 7.90
C SER A 106 16.69 7.51 8.76
N GLU A 107 15.75 8.42 8.47
CA GLU A 107 14.38 8.37 9.00
C GLU A 107 13.41 7.70 8.00
N GLN A 108 13.93 7.14 6.90
CA GLN A 108 13.14 6.45 5.91
C GLN A 108 12.56 5.15 6.48
N PHE A 109 11.26 5.13 6.75
CA PHE A 109 10.59 3.88 7.07
C PHE A 109 10.55 3.00 5.83
N MET A 110 10.74 1.70 6.00
CA MET A 110 10.59 0.70 4.95
C MET A 110 9.77 -0.45 5.49
N GLN A 111 8.98 -1.08 4.63
CA GLN A 111 8.32 -2.34 4.96
C GLN A 111 9.30 -3.51 4.79
N THR A 112 8.83 -4.73 5.04
CA THR A 112 9.71 -5.89 5.13
C THR A 112 10.09 -6.47 3.77
N GLY A 113 9.42 -6.03 2.69
CA GLY A 113 9.49 -6.62 1.35
C GLY A 113 8.68 -7.92 1.23
N LEU A 114 7.95 -8.31 2.28
CA LEU A 114 7.07 -9.50 2.29
C LEU A 114 5.59 -9.12 2.39
N GLU A 115 5.29 -7.83 2.52
CA GLU A 115 3.94 -7.30 2.53
C GLU A 115 3.27 -7.43 1.18
N SER A 116 1.96 -7.66 1.21
CA SER A 116 1.11 -7.45 0.03
C SER A 116 0.43 -6.07 0.05
N ASN A 117 0.43 -5.41 1.22
CA ASN A 117 -0.43 -4.28 1.53
C ASN A 117 -1.91 -4.50 1.14
N ARG A 118 -2.38 -5.76 1.14
CA ARG A 118 -3.77 -6.11 0.84
C ARG A 118 -4.50 -6.60 2.07
N SER A 119 -5.70 -6.08 2.32
CA SER A 119 -6.50 -6.45 3.48
C SER A 119 -8.00 -6.23 3.26
N ASN A 120 -8.80 -6.67 4.23
CA ASN A 120 -10.26 -6.51 4.25
C ASN A 120 -10.70 -5.20 4.96
N PHE A 121 -9.91 -4.12 4.87
CA PHE A 121 -10.13 -2.88 5.64
C PHE A 121 -11.48 -2.20 5.36
N THR A 122 -12.04 -2.39 4.17
CA THR A 122 -13.37 -1.86 3.80
C THR A 122 -14.52 -2.65 4.43
N GLY A 123 -14.24 -3.78 5.09
CA GLY A 123 -15.25 -4.62 5.76
C GLY A 123 -16.00 -5.57 4.82
N THR A 124 -15.44 -5.85 3.64
CA THR A 124 -15.96 -6.82 2.67
C THR A 124 -15.09 -8.07 2.60
N ASN A 125 -15.57 -9.13 1.94
CA ASN A 125 -14.81 -10.36 1.76
C ASN A 125 -13.66 -10.19 0.75
N ALA A 126 -13.82 -9.33 -0.26
CA ALA A 126 -12.73 -8.93 -1.15
C ALA A 126 -11.62 -8.19 -0.39
N ARG A 127 -10.36 -8.59 -0.65
CA ARG A 127 -9.15 -7.88 -0.19
C ARG A 127 -8.77 -6.80 -1.20
N LEU A 128 -8.53 -5.59 -0.70
CA LEU A 128 -8.14 -4.42 -1.48
C LEU A 128 -6.72 -4.00 -1.11
N HIS A 129 -6.00 -3.39 -2.05
CA HIS A 129 -4.72 -2.75 -1.75
C HIS A 129 -4.96 -1.52 -0.85
N ARG A 130 -4.30 -1.47 0.31
CA ARG A 130 -4.47 -0.45 1.36
C ARG A 130 -4.10 0.95 0.88
N PHE A 131 -3.21 1.03 -0.12
CA PHE A 131 -2.64 2.26 -0.67
C PHE A 131 -2.85 2.36 -2.20
N GLY A 132 -4.03 1.96 -2.68
CA GLY A 132 -4.41 2.09 -4.10
C GLY A 132 -4.12 0.87 -4.96
N GLU A 133 -5.04 0.46 -5.84
CA GLU A 133 -4.86 -0.62 -6.82
C GLU A 133 -3.95 -0.22 -8.01
N ALA A 134 -3.91 1.08 -8.34
CA ALA A 134 -3.04 1.69 -9.34
C ALA A 134 -1.72 2.19 -8.72
N PHE A 135 -1.77 3.06 -7.71
CA PHE A 135 -0.58 3.62 -7.07
C PHE A 135 0.23 2.56 -6.34
N ARG A 136 -0.41 1.60 -5.65
CA ARG A 136 0.24 0.48 -4.95
C ARG A 136 1.41 0.88 -4.07
N GLY A 137 1.26 1.96 -3.31
CA GLY A 137 2.35 2.50 -2.51
C GLY A 137 2.77 1.56 -1.38
N GLU A 138 4.08 1.51 -1.12
CA GLU A 138 4.66 1.08 0.14
C GLU A 138 4.60 2.23 1.16
N LEU A 139 4.44 1.92 2.45
CA LEU A 139 4.36 2.95 3.51
C LEU A 139 5.75 3.53 3.86
N SER A 140 6.45 4.11 2.89
CA SER A 140 7.82 4.62 3.01
C SER A 140 7.91 6.04 2.46
N ASN A 141 8.31 7.01 3.31
CA ASN A 141 8.20 8.46 3.02
C ASN A 141 6.81 8.86 2.49
N LEU A 142 5.77 8.19 2.99
CA LEU A 142 4.44 8.28 2.45
C LEU A 142 3.44 8.60 3.55
N GLN A 143 2.62 9.61 3.30
CA GLN A 143 1.45 9.95 4.09
C GLN A 143 0.20 9.77 3.23
N VAL A 144 -0.80 9.08 3.78
CA VAL A 144 -2.03 8.72 3.06
C VAL A 144 -3.25 9.02 3.90
N ALA A 145 -4.18 9.80 3.34
CA ALA A 145 -5.55 9.90 3.84
C ALA A 145 -6.46 9.06 2.95
N THR A 146 -7.31 8.24 3.57
CA THR A 146 -8.20 7.30 2.88
C THR A 146 -9.63 7.50 3.36
N ALA A 147 -10.59 7.50 2.43
CA ALA A 147 -12.01 7.44 2.73
C ALA A 147 -12.62 6.31 1.90
N PHE A 148 -13.57 5.55 2.47
CA PHE A 148 -14.19 4.44 1.76
C PHE A 148 -15.65 4.26 2.13
N THR A 149 -16.39 3.68 1.20
CA THR A 149 -17.69 3.08 1.46
C THR A 149 -17.72 1.69 0.85
N SER A 150 -18.46 0.78 1.49
CA SER A 150 -18.65 -0.55 0.98
C SER A 150 -20.07 -1.04 1.19
N TRP A 151 -20.44 -1.98 0.35
CA TRP A 151 -21.73 -2.64 0.35
C TRP A 151 -21.51 -4.15 0.22
N GLN A 152 -22.24 -4.93 1.01
CA GLN A 152 -22.21 -6.39 0.93
C GLN A 152 -23.63 -6.94 1.01
N LEU A 153 -24.00 -7.83 0.09
CA LEU A 153 -25.27 -8.53 0.12
C LEU A 153 -25.03 -10.01 0.41
N ARG A 154 -25.25 -10.37 1.69
CA ARG A 154 -25.03 -11.74 2.21
C ARG A 154 -23.62 -12.21 1.84
N ASP A 155 -23.50 -13.43 1.33
CA ASP A 155 -22.24 -14.00 0.83
C ASP A 155 -22.20 -14.03 -0.70
N ASP A 156 -23.13 -13.34 -1.39
CA ASP A 156 -23.30 -13.43 -2.83
C ASP A 156 -22.61 -12.27 -3.57
N TYR A 157 -22.56 -11.08 -2.97
CA TYR A 157 -21.96 -9.88 -3.59
C TYR A 157 -21.24 -9.00 -2.57
N ASP A 158 -20.14 -8.38 -3.00
CA ASP A 158 -19.57 -7.22 -2.34
C ASP A 158 -19.11 -6.15 -3.33
N ALA A 159 -19.08 -4.90 -2.86
CA ALA A 159 -18.54 -3.77 -3.58
C ALA A 159 -17.85 -2.80 -2.61
N SER A 160 -16.73 -2.21 -3.03
CA SER A 160 -15.98 -1.21 -2.28
C SER A 160 -15.59 -0.06 -3.21
N LEU A 161 -15.83 1.16 -2.78
CA LEU A 161 -15.33 2.39 -3.40
C LEU A 161 -14.36 3.06 -2.41
N VAL A 162 -13.14 3.30 -2.83
CA VAL A 162 -12.08 3.84 -1.97
C VAL A 162 -11.44 5.04 -2.64
N TYR A 163 -11.31 6.13 -1.90
CA TYR A 163 -10.57 7.32 -2.30
C TYR A 163 -9.31 7.46 -1.44
N HIS A 164 -8.19 7.76 -2.09
CA HIS A 164 -6.92 8.04 -1.45
C HIS A 164 -6.39 9.41 -1.86
N ARG A 165 -5.68 10.06 -0.93
CA ARG A 165 -4.81 11.18 -1.22
C ARG A 165 -3.43 10.93 -0.60
N PHE A 166 -2.40 11.12 -1.40
CA PHE A 166 -1.02 10.76 -1.10
C PHE A 166 -0.13 11.98 -1.05
N TRP A 167 0.76 12.02 -0.06
CA TRP A 167 1.80 13.03 0.07
C TRP A 167 3.12 12.39 0.46
N ARG A 168 4.22 13.00 0.04
CA ARG A 168 5.53 12.73 0.62
C ARG A 168 5.64 13.36 2.00
N VAL A 169 6.38 12.69 2.88
CA VAL A 169 6.73 13.25 4.19
C VAL A 169 7.90 14.22 4.06
N ASP A 170 8.97 13.78 3.39
CA ASP A 170 10.13 14.53 2.94
C ASP A 170 10.09 14.69 1.41
N ASP A 171 10.13 15.94 0.93
CA ASP A 171 9.97 16.28 -0.49
C ASP A 171 11.28 16.25 -1.30
N ASN A 172 12.41 15.94 -0.66
CA ASN A 172 13.72 15.81 -1.32
C ASN A 172 14.15 14.36 -1.44
N GLN A 173 13.39 13.43 -0.88
CA GLN A 173 13.59 12.00 -1.01
C GLN A 173 12.48 11.34 -1.84
N ASP A 174 12.81 10.18 -2.40
CA ASP A 174 11.84 9.32 -3.07
C ASP A 174 10.90 8.65 -2.04
N ILE A 175 9.79 8.12 -2.54
CA ILE A 175 8.92 7.19 -1.81
C ILE A 175 9.44 5.76 -1.98
N GLY A 176 8.91 4.82 -1.18
CA GLY A 176 9.16 3.40 -1.39
C GLY A 176 8.54 2.85 -2.68
N GLU A 177 8.43 1.52 -2.75
CA GLU A 177 7.90 0.88 -3.97
C GLU A 177 6.49 1.37 -4.31
N SER A 178 6.23 1.52 -5.60
CA SER A 178 4.90 1.89 -6.11
C SER A 178 4.65 1.31 -7.49
N GLY A 179 3.39 1.24 -7.88
CA GLY A 179 2.94 0.87 -9.21
C GLY A 179 3.14 1.95 -10.28
N ILE A 180 3.70 3.11 -9.92
CA ILE A 180 3.99 4.24 -10.81
C ILE A 180 5.50 4.35 -11.03
N ILE A 181 5.95 4.18 -12.27
CA ILE A 181 7.37 4.27 -12.65
C ILE A 181 7.60 5.65 -13.28
N ALA A 182 7.78 6.66 -12.43
CA ALA A 182 8.10 8.02 -12.86
C ALA A 182 8.92 8.73 -11.76
N PRO A 183 9.91 9.56 -12.12
CA PRO A 183 10.69 10.31 -11.14
C PRO A 183 9.83 11.38 -10.46
N LEU A 184 10.18 11.71 -9.20
CA LEU A 184 9.54 12.78 -8.44
C LEU A 184 10.39 14.06 -8.46
N GLN A 185 9.73 15.22 -8.52
CA GLN A 185 10.36 16.54 -8.49
C GLN A 185 10.71 16.93 -7.06
N ALA A 186 11.96 17.30 -6.78
CA ALA A 186 12.35 17.79 -5.46
C ALA A 186 11.54 19.02 -5.02
N GLY A 187 11.17 19.10 -3.74
CA GLY A 187 10.40 20.20 -3.15
C GLY A 187 8.87 20.08 -3.25
N GLU A 188 8.35 19.04 -3.90
CA GLU A 188 6.90 18.87 -4.12
C GLU A 188 6.28 17.73 -3.31
N LYS A 189 5.46 18.02 -2.29
CA LYS A 189 4.86 16.95 -1.45
C LYS A 189 3.69 16.23 -2.10
N GLU A 190 2.99 16.82 -3.05
CA GLU A 190 1.73 16.26 -3.56
C GLU A 190 1.98 15.12 -4.55
N VAL A 191 1.92 13.87 -4.07
CA VAL A 191 2.07 12.66 -4.90
C VAL A 191 0.86 12.49 -5.80
N GLY A 192 -0.36 12.57 -5.26
CA GLY A 192 -1.55 12.45 -6.08
C GLY A 192 -2.79 12.00 -5.34
N GLN A 193 -3.79 11.59 -6.12
CA GLN A 193 -5.10 11.13 -5.67
C GLN A 193 -5.48 9.85 -6.41
N GLU A 194 -6.23 8.97 -5.77
CA GLU A 194 -6.71 7.73 -6.40
C GLU A 194 -8.15 7.43 -6.05
N LEU A 195 -8.88 6.86 -7.01
CA LEU A 195 -10.21 6.29 -6.81
C LEU A 195 -10.21 4.83 -7.27
N ASP A 196 -10.50 3.94 -6.33
CA ASP A 196 -10.59 2.50 -6.54
C ASP A 196 -12.03 2.01 -6.47
N LEU A 197 -12.35 1.08 -7.36
CA LEU A 197 -13.61 0.32 -7.36
C LEU A 197 -13.30 -1.17 -7.42
N VAL A 198 -13.84 -1.90 -6.45
CA VAL A 198 -13.84 -3.37 -6.44
C VAL A 198 -15.27 -3.86 -6.35
N VAL A 199 -15.63 -4.81 -7.20
CA VAL A 199 -16.96 -5.46 -7.20
C VAL A 199 -16.76 -6.95 -7.38
N THR A 200 -17.31 -7.75 -6.47
CA THR A 200 -17.23 -9.22 -6.54
C THR A 200 -18.63 -9.82 -6.54
N LYS A 201 -18.81 -10.83 -7.39
CA LYS A 201 -19.90 -11.81 -7.31
C LYS A 201 -19.33 -13.15 -6.91
N TYR A 202 -19.88 -13.74 -5.87
CA TYR A 202 -19.55 -15.07 -5.38
C TYR A 202 -20.61 -16.07 -5.83
N PHE A 203 -20.19 -17.27 -6.18
CA PHE A 203 -21.07 -18.38 -6.52
C PHE A 203 -20.99 -19.44 -5.41
N LYS A 204 -22.12 -20.12 -5.15
CA LYS A 204 -22.20 -21.21 -4.15
C LYS A 204 -21.61 -22.54 -4.65
N GLN A 205 -20.97 -22.55 -5.82
CA GLN A 205 -20.27 -23.71 -6.38
C GLN A 205 -18.76 -23.63 -6.05
N GLY A 206 -18.13 -24.78 -5.82
CA GLY A 206 -16.69 -24.84 -5.48
C GLY A 206 -16.37 -24.41 -4.04
N LEU A 207 -17.30 -24.61 -3.09
CA LEU A 207 -17.06 -24.33 -1.66
C LEU A 207 -15.98 -25.26 -1.11
N LEU A 208 -14.89 -24.68 -0.62
CA LEU A 208 -13.86 -25.43 0.09
C LEU A 208 -14.38 -25.88 1.47
N PRO A 209 -13.98 -27.06 1.97
CA PRO A 209 -14.10 -27.38 3.38
C PRO A 209 -13.45 -26.27 4.22
N ALA A 210 -14.08 -25.91 5.34
CA ALA A 210 -13.66 -24.77 6.18
C ALA A 210 -12.15 -24.80 6.53
N ALA A 211 -11.58 -25.99 6.76
CA ALA A 211 -10.16 -26.18 7.07
C ALA A 211 -9.18 -25.74 5.95
N MET A 212 -9.58 -25.79 4.67
CA MET A 212 -8.77 -25.28 3.55
C MET A 212 -9.11 -23.83 3.18
N SER A 213 -10.31 -23.37 3.55
CA SER A 213 -10.79 -22.01 3.30
C SER A 213 -10.10 -20.94 4.15
N GLU A 214 -9.42 -21.30 5.24
CA GLU A 214 -8.73 -20.33 6.11
C GLU A 214 -7.41 -19.83 5.52
N HIS A 215 -6.79 -20.58 4.61
CA HIS A 215 -5.46 -20.29 4.06
C HIS A 215 -5.48 -19.69 2.64
N LEU A 216 -6.66 -19.49 2.05
CA LEU A 216 -6.82 -19.06 0.66
C LEU A 216 -7.70 -17.81 0.58
N ASP A 217 -7.33 -16.88 -0.30
CA ASP A 217 -8.04 -15.61 -0.49
C ASP A 217 -9.50 -15.78 -0.94
N GLU A 218 -9.88 -16.96 -1.45
CA GLU A 218 -11.13 -17.16 -2.17
C GLU A 218 -11.79 -18.48 -1.76
N ARG A 219 -12.96 -18.36 -1.12
CA ARG A 219 -13.68 -19.46 -0.48
C ARG A 219 -14.63 -20.21 -1.41
N SER A 220 -14.93 -19.62 -2.57
CA SER A 220 -15.83 -20.15 -3.58
C SER A 220 -15.47 -19.60 -4.97
N ALA A 221 -16.09 -20.14 -6.01
CA ALA A 221 -15.96 -19.56 -7.34
C ALA A 221 -16.46 -18.11 -7.34
N LEU A 222 -15.80 -17.23 -8.09
CA LEU A 222 -16.12 -15.81 -8.15
C LEU A 222 -15.81 -15.16 -9.49
N VAL A 223 -16.49 -14.05 -9.75
CA VAL A 223 -16.07 -13.04 -10.74
C VAL A 223 -15.82 -11.75 -9.99
N ARG A 224 -14.65 -11.15 -10.18
CA ARG A 224 -14.26 -9.90 -9.53
C ARG A 224 -13.74 -8.89 -10.54
N PHE A 225 -14.22 -7.65 -10.46
CA PHE A 225 -13.58 -6.49 -11.04
C PHE A 225 -12.77 -5.76 -9.97
N ARG A 226 -11.53 -5.37 -10.29
CA ARG A 226 -10.70 -4.48 -9.47
C ARG A 226 -10.11 -3.42 -10.37
N GLY A 227 -10.35 -2.14 -10.09
CA GLY A 227 -9.77 -1.06 -10.87
C GLY A 227 -9.45 0.14 -10.01
N GLY A 228 -8.31 0.76 -10.29
CA GLY A 228 -7.88 2.03 -9.71
C GLY A 228 -7.58 3.06 -10.78
N VAL A 229 -7.96 4.31 -10.53
CA VAL A 229 -7.63 5.47 -11.37
C VAL A 229 -6.82 6.45 -10.53
N PHE A 230 -5.54 6.60 -10.86
CA PHE A 230 -4.60 7.49 -10.22
C PHE A 230 -4.48 8.80 -11.00
N LYS A 231 -4.56 9.92 -10.29
CA LYS A 231 -4.29 11.26 -10.78
C LYS A 231 -2.97 11.75 -10.18
N PRO A 232 -1.89 11.83 -10.97
CA PRO A 232 -0.62 12.39 -10.53
C PRO A 232 -0.78 13.82 -9.98
N GLY A 233 -0.09 14.11 -8.88
CA GLY A 233 0.02 15.43 -8.27
C GLY A 233 1.23 16.22 -8.76
N ALA A 234 1.50 17.35 -8.12
CA ALA A 234 2.61 18.24 -8.47
C ALA A 234 3.98 17.55 -8.40
N ALA A 235 4.14 16.52 -7.56
CA ALA A 235 5.39 15.78 -7.42
C ALA A 235 5.84 15.08 -8.71
N TYR A 236 4.94 14.83 -9.67
CA TYR A 236 5.30 14.23 -10.97
C TYR A 236 5.62 15.27 -12.06
N GLY A 237 5.40 16.56 -11.80
CA GLY A 237 5.64 17.64 -12.75
C GLY A 237 4.55 17.83 -13.80
N SER A 238 4.67 18.89 -14.61
CA SER A 238 3.62 19.32 -15.55
C SER A 238 3.59 18.55 -16.88
N GLY A 239 4.59 17.71 -17.14
CA GLY A 239 4.75 16.97 -18.41
C GLY A 239 4.19 15.56 -18.40
N THR A 240 3.59 15.11 -17.29
CA THR A 240 3.08 13.75 -17.14
C THR A 240 1.62 13.62 -17.54
N ASP A 241 1.19 12.39 -17.83
CA ASP A 241 -0.21 12.09 -18.11
C ASP A 241 -1.12 12.56 -16.97
N ALA A 242 -2.29 13.08 -17.34
CA ALA A 242 -3.25 13.60 -16.35
C ALA A 242 -3.91 12.50 -15.51
N LEU A 243 -3.95 11.25 -16.02
CA LEU A 243 -4.55 10.09 -15.38
C LEU A 243 -3.81 8.82 -15.78
N MET A 244 -3.64 7.91 -14.82
CA MET A 244 -3.17 6.55 -15.01
C MET A 244 -4.22 5.59 -14.44
N HIS A 245 -4.40 4.41 -15.03
CA HIS A 245 -5.32 3.42 -14.49
C HIS A 245 -4.70 2.02 -14.53
N ARG A 246 -5.18 1.17 -13.62
CA ARG A 246 -4.90 -0.26 -13.62
C ARG A 246 -6.18 -0.99 -13.28
N ALA A 247 -6.59 -1.95 -14.11
CA ALA A 247 -7.80 -2.72 -13.90
C ALA A 247 -7.62 -4.21 -14.23
N PHE A 248 -8.37 -5.04 -13.52
CA PHE A 248 -8.38 -6.50 -13.62
C PHE A 248 -9.81 -7.02 -13.58
N VAL A 249 -10.05 -8.09 -14.33
CA VAL A 249 -11.25 -8.93 -14.18
C VAL A 249 -10.78 -10.35 -13.92
N ASP A 250 -11.07 -10.85 -12.73
CA ASP A 250 -10.67 -12.17 -12.28
C ASP A 250 -11.88 -13.12 -12.37
N PHE A 251 -11.74 -14.21 -13.11
CA PHE A 251 -12.69 -15.33 -13.12
C PHE A 251 -12.03 -16.52 -12.45
N ILE A 252 -12.53 -16.89 -11.28
CA ILE A 252 -11.89 -17.92 -10.48
C ILE A 252 -12.88 -19.03 -10.22
N TRP A 253 -12.53 -20.21 -10.74
CA TRP A 253 -13.30 -21.42 -10.61
C TRP A 253 -12.42 -22.49 -9.97
N ARG A 254 -12.93 -23.13 -8.92
CA ARG A 254 -12.21 -24.18 -8.20
C ARG A 254 -12.92 -25.51 -8.46
N PHE A 255 -12.16 -26.50 -8.91
CA PHE A 255 -12.62 -27.85 -9.26
C PHE A 255 -12.27 -28.85 -8.17
#